data_AF-A0AA46ZZE2-F1
#
_entry.id   AF-A0AA46ZZE2-F1
#
_cell.length_a   1.000
_cell.length_b   1.000
_cell.length_c   1.000
_cell.angle_alpha   90.00
_cell.angle_beta   90.00
_cell.angle_gamma   90.00
#
_symmetry.space_group_name_H-M   'P 1'
#
loop_
_entity.id
_entity.type
_entity.pdbx_description
1 polymer ?
#
loop_
_entity_poly.entity_id
_entity_poly.type
_entity_poly.pdbx_seq_one_letter_code
_entity_poly.pdbx_strand_id
1 'polypeptide(L)'
;MEISALVSIVTPLILPFFNKVGDGIIGKMGEDLWNLLKKPFENKKIQVNDKIEEENLRQVLSEILEEDSILRGKVECLLKSNNSNFTQNINNEGATIGKLVNISNVNGTINL
;
A
#
# COMPACT_ATOMS: atom_id res chain seq x y z
N MET A 1 4.59 12.87 -9.12
CA MET A 1 3.52 12.23 -9.91
C MET A 1 2.32 13.17 -9.95
N GLU A 2 1.56 13.20 -11.06
CA GLU A 2 0.33 14.01 -11.15
C GLU A 2 -0.72 13.56 -10.10
N ILE A 3 -1.51 14.50 -9.57
CA ILE A 3 -2.50 14.20 -8.52
C ILE A 3 -3.56 13.21 -9.03
N SER A 4 -4.04 13.41 -10.26
CA SER A 4 -5.00 12.51 -10.91
C SER A 4 -4.51 11.06 -11.02
N ALA A 5 -3.19 10.87 -11.23
CA ALA A 5 -2.57 9.55 -11.26
C ALA A 5 -2.48 8.94 -9.86
N LEU A 6 -2.09 9.72 -8.85
CA LEU A 6 -2.09 9.27 -7.45
C LEU A 6 -3.48 8.86 -6.99
N VAL A 7 -4.50 9.68 -7.24
CA VAL A 7 -5.90 9.39 -6.92
C VAL A 7 -6.35 8.09 -7.59
N SER A 8 -6.04 7.90 -8.87
CA SER A 8 -6.45 6.70 -9.61
C SER A 8 -5.81 5.41 -9.09
N ILE A 9 -4.57 5.48 -8.58
CA ILE A 9 -3.87 4.33 -7.99
C ILE A 9 -4.37 4.06 -6.57
N VAL A 10 -4.55 5.10 -5.77
CA VAL A 10 -4.84 4.97 -4.32
C VAL A 10 -6.30 4.64 -4.06
N THR A 11 -7.24 5.19 -4.84
CA THR A 11 -8.69 4.97 -4.67
C THR A 11 -9.06 3.49 -4.53
N PRO A 12 -8.72 2.60 -5.48
CA PRO A 12 -9.10 1.18 -5.36
C PRO A 12 -8.44 0.47 -4.17
N LEU A 13 -7.30 0.97 -3.67
CA LEU A 13 -6.57 0.39 -2.53
C LEU A 13 -7.22 0.73 -1.18
N ILE A 14 -7.88 1.91 -1.09
CA ILE A 14 -8.51 2.37 0.15
C ILE A 14 -10.04 2.24 0.15
N LEU A 15 -10.68 2.08 -1.02
CA LEU A 15 -12.12 1.89 -1.15
C LEU A 15 -12.68 0.76 -0.24
N PRO A 16 -12.00 -0.38 -0.05
CA PRO A 16 -12.49 -1.44 0.85
C PRO A 16 -12.73 -0.98 2.30
N PHE A 17 -12.00 0.03 2.79
CA PHE A 17 -12.16 0.55 4.16
C PHE A 17 -13.49 1.31 4.38
N PHE A 18 -14.18 1.71 3.31
CA PHE A 18 -15.43 2.46 3.40
C PHE A 18 -16.67 1.61 3.12
N ASN A 19 -16.56 0.60 2.25
CA ASN A 19 -17.74 -0.10 1.73
C ASN A 19 -18.15 -1.38 2.46
N LYS A 20 -17.52 -1.73 3.60
CA LYS A 20 -17.76 -3.00 4.33
C LYS A 20 -17.82 -4.23 3.40
N VAL A 21 -17.15 -4.17 2.24
CA VAL A 21 -17.08 -5.29 1.31
C VAL A 21 -16.02 -6.21 1.91
N GLY A 22 -16.53 -7.29 2.50
CA GLY A 22 -15.92 -8.01 3.62
C GLY A 22 -14.59 -8.66 3.32
N ASP A 23 -13.81 -8.88 4.38
CA ASP A 23 -12.68 -9.80 4.49
C ASP A 23 -11.77 -9.89 3.24
N GLY A 24 -11.70 -8.82 2.46
CA GLY A 24 -10.82 -8.71 1.33
C GLY A 24 -9.42 -8.65 1.91
N ILE A 25 -8.50 -9.45 1.37
CA ILE A 25 -7.10 -9.42 1.77
C ILE A 25 -6.57 -8.01 1.45
N ILE A 26 -6.69 -7.10 2.41
CA ILE A 26 -6.08 -5.78 2.33
C ILE A 26 -4.60 -6.05 2.48
N GLY A 27 -3.88 -5.97 1.35
CA GLY A 27 -2.43 -6.10 1.38
C GLY A 27 -1.83 -4.99 2.24
N LYS A 28 -0.64 -5.24 2.78
CA LYS A 28 0.13 -4.27 3.59
C LYS A 28 0.16 -2.85 2.99
N MET A 29 0.22 -2.74 1.67
CA MET A 29 0.14 -1.47 0.94
C MET A 29 -1.15 -0.69 1.22
N GLY A 30 -2.31 -1.36 1.19
CA GLY A 30 -3.60 -0.73 1.47
C GLY A 30 -3.70 -0.26 2.92
N GLU A 31 -3.19 -1.05 3.87
CA GLU A 31 -3.11 -0.67 5.28
C GLU A 31 -2.20 0.54 5.52
N ASP A 32 -1.01 0.54 4.93
CA ASP A 32 -0.04 1.63 5.06
C ASP A 32 -0.59 2.94 4.46
N LEU A 33 -1.23 2.87 3.29
CA LEU A 33 -1.93 4.01 2.68
C LEU A 33 -3.08 4.50 3.56
N TRP A 34 -3.90 3.59 4.08
CA TRP A 34 -5.01 3.93 4.94
C TRP A 34 -4.55 4.61 6.24
N ASN A 35 -3.51 4.10 6.87
CA ASN A 35 -2.94 4.69 8.09
C ASN A 35 -2.45 6.13 7.89
N LEU A 36 -1.94 6.45 6.69
CA LEU A 36 -1.55 7.81 6.33
C LEU A 36 -2.78 8.72 6.08
N LEU A 37 -3.82 8.18 5.46
CA LEU A 37 -4.96 8.97 4.97
C LEU A 37 -6.11 9.07 5.98
N LYS A 38 -6.19 8.16 6.95
CA LYS A 38 -7.28 8.07 7.93
C LYS A 38 -7.55 9.40 8.64
N LYS A 39 -6.50 10.03 9.19
CA LYS A 39 -6.63 11.32 9.90
C LYS A 39 -7.13 12.44 8.98
N PRO A 40 -6.57 12.64 7.77
CA PRO A 40 -7.12 13.57 6.79
C PRO A 40 -8.61 13.35 6.45
N PHE A 41 -9.03 12.09 6.28
CA PHE A 41 -10.44 11.77 6.02
C PHE A 41 -11.34 12.09 7.24
N GLU A 42 -10.89 11.76 8.45
CA GLU A 42 -11.59 12.09 9.70
C GLU A 42 -11.75 13.62 9.87
N ASN A 43 -10.73 14.41 9.51
CA ASN A 43 -10.78 15.87 9.55
C ASN A 43 -11.82 16.46 8.58
N LYS A 44 -12.06 15.80 7.44
CA LYS A 44 -13.12 16.14 6.48
C LYS A 44 -14.50 15.61 6.91
N LYS A 45 -14.63 15.07 8.14
CA LYS A 45 -15.84 14.46 8.72
C LYS A 45 -16.36 13.23 7.97
N ILE A 46 -15.48 12.52 7.27
CA ILE A 46 -15.81 11.27 6.58
C ILE A 46 -15.35 10.13 7.48
N GLN A 47 -16.28 9.30 7.95
CA GLN A 47 -15.96 8.20 8.87
C GLN A 47 -15.77 6.87 8.15
N VAL A 48 -15.00 5.99 8.78
CA VAL A 48 -14.85 4.59 8.36
C VAL A 48 -16.20 3.91 8.45
N ASN A 49 -16.59 3.19 7.40
CA ASN A 49 -17.91 2.56 7.18
C ASN A 49 -19.06 3.48 6.74
N ASP A 50 -18.81 4.77 6.49
CA ASP A 50 -19.73 5.52 5.65
C ASP A 50 -19.60 4.95 4.23
N LYS A 51 -20.69 4.34 3.73
CA LYS A 51 -20.73 3.91 2.33
C LYS A 51 -20.43 5.13 1.46
N ILE A 52 -19.25 5.11 0.85
CA ILE A 52 -18.80 6.18 -0.03
C ILE A 52 -18.77 5.64 -1.45
N GLU A 53 -19.37 6.40 -2.36
CA GLU A 53 -19.25 6.13 -3.78
C GLU A 53 -17.82 6.41 -4.23
N GLU A 54 -17.31 5.61 -5.17
CA GLU A 54 -15.93 5.73 -5.64
C GLU A 54 -15.60 7.14 -6.17
N GLU A 55 -16.56 7.77 -6.85
CA GLU A 55 -16.40 9.14 -7.38
C GLU A 55 -16.23 10.18 -6.26
N ASN A 56 -17.05 10.08 -5.20
CA ASN A 56 -16.92 10.94 -4.02
C ASN A 56 -15.59 10.69 -3.29
N LEU A 57 -15.14 9.43 -3.21
CA LEU A 57 -13.84 9.09 -2.64
C LEU A 57 -12.68 9.72 -3.44
N ARG A 58 -12.75 9.66 -4.77
CA ARG A 58 -11.75 10.26 -5.67
C ARG A 58 -11.68 11.77 -5.47
N GLN A 59 -12.83 12.43 -5.39
CA GLN A 59 -12.89 13.88 -5.19
C GLN A 59 -12.25 14.29 -3.86
N VAL A 60 -12.69 13.67 -2.76
CA VAL A 60 -12.17 13.98 -1.42
C VAL A 60 -10.67 13.68 -1.32
N LEU A 61 -10.22 12.57 -1.90
CA LEU A 61 -8.80 12.23 -1.93
C LEU A 61 -7.99 13.27 -2.72
N SER A 62 -8.52 13.77 -3.84
CA SER A 62 -7.87 14.84 -4.60
C SER A 62 -7.71 16.09 -3.75
N GLU A 63 -8.78 16.53 -3.07
CA GLU A 63 -8.74 17.71 -2.18
C GLU A 63 -7.69 17.53 -1.07
N ILE A 64 -7.68 16.37 -0.40
CA ILE A 64 -6.71 16.07 0.67
C ILE A 64 -5.26 16.17 0.17
N LEU A 65 -4.99 15.64 -1.03
CA LEU A 65 -3.64 15.64 -1.60
C LEU A 65 -3.22 16.99 -2.21
N GLU A 66 -4.19 17.84 -2.56
CA GLU A 66 -3.97 19.23 -2.98
C GLU A 66 -3.68 20.13 -1.77
N GLU A 67 -4.40 19.93 -0.67
CA GLU A 67 -4.26 20.71 0.56
C GLU A 67 -2.95 20.40 1.31
N ASP A 68 -2.49 19.14 1.29
CA ASP A 68 -1.29 18.71 2.01
C ASP A 68 -0.21 18.12 1.07
N SER A 69 0.70 19.00 0.64
CA SER A 69 1.84 18.63 -0.21
C SER A 69 2.83 17.65 0.46
N ILE A 70 2.92 17.64 1.79
CA ILE A 70 3.78 16.71 2.54
C ILE A 70 3.17 15.31 2.51
N LEU A 71 1.86 15.22 2.76
CA LEU A 71 1.11 13.97 2.67
C LEU A 71 1.18 13.41 1.26
N ARG A 72 0.99 14.25 0.23
CA ARG A 72 1.17 13.85 -1.18
C ARG A 72 2.56 13.25 -1.42
N GLY A 73 3.61 13.88 -0.92
CA GLY A 73 4.98 13.35 -1.02
C GLY A 73 5.16 11.99 -0.34
N LYS A 74 4.53 11.78 0.82
CA LYS A 74 4.55 10.50 1.55
C LYS A 74 3.82 9.40 0.77
N VAL A 75 2.65 9.68 0.23
CA VAL A 75 1.87 8.74 -0.59
C VAL A 75 2.67 8.36 -1.84
N GLU A 76 3.24 9.34 -2.55
CA GLU A 76 4.07 9.06 -3.72
C GLU A 76 5.30 8.22 -3.38
N CYS A 77 5.97 8.50 -2.25
CA CYS A 77 7.11 7.72 -1.78
C CYS A 77 6.71 6.27 -1.47
N LEU A 78 5.58 6.06 -0.80
CA LEU A 78 5.07 4.74 -0.42
C LEU A 78 4.73 3.89 -1.65
N LEU A 79 4.10 4.49 -2.66
CA LEU A 79 3.80 3.85 -3.94
C LEU A 79 5.08 3.47 -4.70
N LYS A 80 6.10 4.34 -4.72
CA LYS A 80 7.38 4.07 -5.38
C LYS A 80 8.20 3.01 -4.66
N SER A 81 8.23 3.02 -3.33
CA SER A 81 9.03 2.10 -2.51
C SER A 81 8.55 0.65 -2.64
N ASN A 82 7.24 0.44 -2.74
CA ASN A 82 6.69 -0.89 -3.01
C ASN A 82 6.94 -1.35 -4.46
N ASN A 83 6.93 -0.45 -5.44
CA ASN A 83 7.30 -0.79 -6.82
C ASN A 83 8.80 -1.10 -6.98
N SER A 84 9.68 -0.45 -6.21
CA SER A 84 11.12 -0.72 -6.25
C SER A 84 11.52 -2.11 -5.73
N ASN A 85 10.70 -2.73 -4.88
CA ASN A 85 10.93 -4.11 -4.43
C ASN A 85 10.45 -5.17 -5.44
N PHE A 86 9.67 -4.78 -6.45
CA PHE A 86 9.15 -5.70 -7.47
C PHE A 86 10.00 -5.75 -8.74
N THR A 87 11.00 -4.88 -8.87
CA THR A 87 11.92 -4.86 -10.01
C THR A 87 13.31 -5.33 -9.58
N GLN A 88 13.41 -6.54 -9.03
CA GLN A 88 14.65 -7.29 -9.21
C GLN A 88 14.66 -7.75 -10.66
N ASN A 89 15.32 -7.00 -11.54
CA ASN A 89 15.71 -7.47 -12.86
C ASN A 89 16.70 -8.63 -12.65
N ILE A 90 16.20 -9.85 -12.42
CA ILE A 90 17.01 -11.06 -12.47
C ILE A 90 17.22 -11.35 -13.95
N ASN A 91 18.28 -10.76 -14.50
CA ASN A 91 18.75 -11.06 -15.84
C ASN A 91 19.37 -12.48 -15.81
N ASN A 92 18.55 -13.50 -16.03
CA ASN A 92 18.94 -14.92 -16.01
C ASN A 92 19.30 -15.44 -17.40
N GLU A 93 20.06 -14.69 -18.20
CA GLU A 93 20.71 -15.28 -19.37
C GLU A 93 21.85 -16.20 -18.89
N GLY A 94 21.50 -17.47 -18.66
CA GLY A 94 22.46 -18.57 -18.45
C GLY A 94 22.70 -19.06 -17.01
N ALA A 95 22.02 -18.53 -16.00
CA ALA A 95 22.26 -18.95 -14.60
C ALA A 95 21.27 -20.02 -14.12
N THR A 96 21.80 -21.17 -13.68
CA THR A 96 21.06 -22.22 -12.99
C THR A 96 20.44 -21.65 -11.70
N ILE A 97 19.11 -21.72 -11.58
CA ILE A 97 18.38 -21.23 -10.41
C ILE A 97 18.66 -22.14 -9.22
N GLY A 98 19.65 -21.76 -8.40
CA GLY A 98 19.90 -22.35 -7.09
C GLY A 98 19.02 -21.65 -6.04
N LYS A 99 18.07 -22.38 -5.45
CA LYS A 99 17.28 -21.88 -4.31
C LYS A 99 18.22 -21.64 -3.13
N LEU A 100 18.48 -20.39 -2.78
CA LEU A 100 19.12 -20.01 -1.52
C LEU A 100 18.13 -20.28 -0.38
N VAL A 101 18.22 -21.49 0.20
CA VAL A 101 17.55 -21.80 1.46
C VAL A 101 18.45 -21.27 2.58
N ASN A 102 18.02 -20.21 3.25
CA ASN A 102 18.72 -19.70 4.43
C ASN A 102 18.44 -20.65 5.61
N ILE A 103 19.25 -21.70 5.76
CA ILE A 103 19.14 -22.65 6.87
C ILE A 103 19.91 -22.03 8.05
N SER A 104 19.18 -21.44 9.00
CA SER A 104 19.76 -21.11 10.30
C SER A 104 20.20 -22.41 10.97
N ASN A 105 21.51 -22.57 11.15
CA ASN A 105 22.13 -23.76 11.70
C ASN A 105 21.77 -23.90 13.19
N VAL A 106 20.74 -24.68 13.53
CA VAL A 106 20.41 -25.00 14.93
C VAL A 106 21.30 -26.17 15.35
N ASN A 107 22.40 -25.86 16.04
CA ASN A 107 23.24 -26.87 16.67
C ASN A 107 22.60 -27.30 18.00
N GLY A 108 22.16 -28.55 18.09
CA GLY A 108 21.75 -29.20 19.32
C GLY A 108 22.52 -30.51 19.50
N THR A 109 23.31 -30.62 20.55
CA THR A 109 24.04 -31.85 20.89
C THR A 109 23.08 -32.82 21.58
N ILE A 110 22.86 -33.99 20.98
CA ILE A 110 22.24 -35.12 21.67
C ILE A 110 23.37 -35.99 22.23
N ASN A 111 23.48 -36.07 23.56
CA ASN A 111 24.29 -37.10 24.22
C ASN A 111 23.47 -38.38 24.29
N LEU A 112 24.06 -39.48 23.80
CA LEU A 112 23.54 -40.85 23.95
C LEU A 112 23.93 -41.43 25.31
#